data_AF-A0A7S7FQB0-F1
#
_entry.id   AF-A0A7S7FQB0-F1
#
_cell.length_a   1.000
_cell.length_b   1.000
_cell.length_c   1.000
_cell.angle_alpha   90.00
_cell.angle_beta   90.00
_cell.angle_gamma   90.00
#
_symmetry.space_group_name_H-M   'P 1'
#
loop_
_entity.id
_entity.type
_entity.pdbx_description
1 polymer ?
#
loop_
_entity_poly.entity_id
_entity_poly.type
_entity_poly.pdbx_seq_one_letter_code
_entity_poly.pdbx_strand_id
1 'polypeptide(L)'
;MLRSEWHYLMKHKMMVVVLVAIALIPAIYCFIYLSSMWDTYGKMDQLPVAIVDHDRPVTYHGKKIAIGQQLTANLTKSTALDFHHVSASTATNRLHRGTYYMVLTIPRNFSKKATTLLTTTPETMPLYFRFNSGQNFIVSKMTTGAATAIKSKVASQVTKLYAGIVLTALHQADTGMTKAAAGGQTLTTGAQQLTTGTAQLSTGLNRLATGLQQATKSQGQTNQAVASLNTGVTQLTTAATALAAGSQQLQNGSQTLANQLTIGSQKLASIQTEATNAAALAAPVREVTSDVAKIPNNGTGMAPFAIAIGLYVGGIALGTMYEGFLPHRKPRHALSWWASKASVIGTVGLLQAGLLDISLLAGNHLHVSDHGLFFIAILLGSWLFLSLIFCLRLLLGGFGTWLVSIVLVLQLAGSGGLYPTYLVDGEKL
;
A
#
# COMPACT_ATOMS: atom_id res chain seq x y z
N MET A 1 -58.25 23.50 30.86
CA MET A 1 -56.83 23.85 30.65
C MET A 1 -56.26 23.17 29.40
N LEU A 2 -56.15 21.83 29.32
CA LEU A 2 -55.64 21.19 28.08
C LEU A 2 -56.48 21.50 26.83
N ARG A 3 -57.81 21.36 26.90
CA ARG A 3 -58.70 21.68 25.76
C ARG A 3 -58.64 23.15 25.33
N SER A 4 -58.39 24.08 26.25
CA SER A 4 -58.31 25.51 25.95
C SER A 4 -57.04 25.86 25.17
N GLU A 5 -55.92 25.23 25.47
CA GLU A 5 -54.66 25.39 24.71
C GLU A 5 -54.81 24.92 23.25
N TRP A 6 -55.34 23.72 23.05
CA TRP A 6 -55.56 23.18 21.70
C TRP A 6 -56.60 24.00 20.92
N HIS A 7 -57.64 24.50 21.58
CA HIS A 7 -58.61 25.38 20.93
C HIS A 7 -58.01 26.75 20.56
N TYR A 8 -57.13 27.30 21.41
CA TYR A 8 -56.38 28.52 21.11
C TYR A 8 -55.47 28.31 19.88
N LEU A 9 -54.72 27.20 19.84
CA LEU A 9 -53.88 26.83 18.71
C LEU A 9 -54.68 26.70 17.41
N MET A 10 -55.78 25.96 17.40
CA MET A 10 -56.62 25.79 16.20
C MET A 10 -57.21 27.10 15.67
N LYS A 11 -57.46 28.08 16.54
CA LYS A 11 -57.89 29.43 16.13
C LYS A 11 -56.74 30.28 15.55
N HIS A 12 -55.50 30.03 15.96
CA HIS A 12 -54.31 30.76 15.50
C HIS A 12 -53.54 29.93 14.46
N LYS A 13 -54.06 29.86 13.23
CA LYS A 13 -53.49 29.05 12.13
C LYS A 13 -52.00 29.29 11.88
N MET A 14 -51.50 30.52 12.03
CA MET A 14 -50.08 30.84 11.89
C MET A 14 -49.22 30.14 12.95
N MET A 15 -49.69 30.09 14.20
CA MET A 15 -48.98 29.43 15.30
C MET A 15 -48.88 27.92 15.09
N VAL A 16 -49.93 27.30 14.53
CA VAL A 16 -49.89 25.87 14.13
C VAL A 16 -48.85 25.63 13.05
N VAL A 17 -48.78 26.50 12.03
CA VAL A 17 -47.76 26.42 10.97
C VAL A 17 -46.34 26.51 11.56
N VAL A 18 -46.11 27.44 12.49
CA VAL A 18 -44.80 27.57 13.17
C VAL A 18 -44.45 26.32 13.98
N LEU A 19 -45.40 25.76 14.73
CA LEU A 19 -45.15 24.55 15.51
C LEU A 19 -44.86 23.33 14.62
N VAL A 20 -45.57 23.17 13.51
CA VAL A 20 -45.28 22.13 12.52
C VAL A 20 -43.88 22.35 11.91
N ALA A 21 -43.53 23.58 11.55
CA ALA A 21 -42.20 23.90 11.02
C ALA A 21 -41.08 23.61 12.04
N ILE A 22 -41.32 23.87 13.34
CA ILE A 22 -40.37 23.52 14.41
C ILE A 22 -40.26 22.00 14.57
N ALA A 23 -41.39 21.28 14.55
CA ALA A 23 -41.41 19.82 14.66
C ALA A 23 -40.69 19.11 13.49
N LEU A 24 -40.61 19.75 12.32
CA LEU A 24 -39.87 19.25 11.16
C LEU A 24 -38.35 19.46 11.25
N ILE A 25 -37.84 20.33 12.14
CA ILE A 25 -36.40 20.62 12.24
C ILE A 25 -35.56 19.36 12.43
N PRO A 26 -35.86 18.47 13.40
CA PRO A 26 -35.02 17.28 13.62
C PRO A 26 -35.04 16.35 12.40
N ALA A 27 -36.18 16.26 11.69
CA ALA A 27 -36.31 15.45 10.49
C ALA A 27 -35.48 16.02 9.33
N ILE A 28 -35.57 17.33 9.08
CA ILE A 28 -34.79 18.03 8.04
C ILE A 28 -33.29 17.94 8.37
N TYR A 29 -32.92 18.16 9.64
CA TYR A 29 -31.56 18.01 10.14
C TYR A 29 -31.01 16.62 9.81
N CYS A 30 -31.70 15.57 10.28
CA CYS A 30 -31.26 14.20 10.12
C CYS A 30 -31.20 13.81 8.65
N PHE A 31 -32.19 14.24 7.86
CA PHE A 31 -32.23 13.97 6.43
C PHE A 31 -31.04 14.61 5.71
N ILE A 32 -30.81 15.92 5.84
CA ILE A 32 -29.71 16.61 5.16
C ILE A 32 -28.35 16.06 5.61
N TYR A 33 -28.16 15.92 6.93
CA TYR A 33 -26.91 15.43 7.49
C TYR A 33 -26.59 14.01 7.04
N LEU A 34 -27.54 13.06 7.17
CA LEU A 34 -27.33 11.68 6.76
C LEU A 34 -27.19 11.56 5.25
N SER A 35 -28.00 12.28 4.46
CA SER A 35 -27.87 12.29 2.99
C SER A 35 -26.48 12.73 2.56
N SER A 36 -25.89 13.72 3.24
CA SER A 36 -24.52 14.18 2.94
C SER A 36 -23.43 13.14 3.25
N MET A 37 -23.68 12.21 4.16
CA MET A 37 -22.70 11.21 4.62
C MET A 37 -23.08 9.77 4.23
N TRP A 38 -24.11 9.59 3.39
CA TRP A 38 -24.76 8.31 3.18
C TRP A 38 -23.84 7.25 2.55
N ASP A 39 -23.07 7.63 1.53
CA ASP A 39 -22.19 6.71 0.81
C ASP A 39 -20.79 7.29 0.55
N THR A 40 -20.18 7.89 1.57
CA THR A 40 -18.83 8.48 1.46
C THR A 40 -17.76 7.43 1.15
N TYR A 41 -18.02 6.17 1.48
CA TYR A 41 -17.11 5.05 1.22
C TYR A 41 -17.28 4.48 -0.20
N GLY A 42 -18.50 4.46 -0.76
CA GLY A 42 -18.75 4.02 -2.13
C GLY A 42 -18.18 4.97 -3.18
N LYS A 43 -17.96 6.24 -2.82
CA LYS A 43 -17.38 7.28 -3.70
C LYS A 43 -15.86 7.42 -3.64
N MET A 44 -15.16 6.47 -3.04
CA MET A 44 -13.70 6.53 -2.91
C MET A 44 -13.00 6.60 -4.28
N ASP A 45 -13.64 6.08 -5.34
CA ASP A 45 -13.21 6.17 -6.74
C ASP A 45 -13.14 7.62 -7.27
N GLN A 46 -13.77 8.58 -6.59
CA GLN A 46 -13.73 10.01 -6.91
C GLN A 46 -12.67 10.76 -6.10
N LEU A 47 -11.95 10.09 -5.20
CA LEU A 47 -10.96 10.72 -4.33
C LEU A 47 -9.62 10.90 -5.07
N PRO A 48 -9.22 12.14 -5.39
CA PRO A 48 -8.09 12.38 -6.27
C PRO A 48 -6.75 12.13 -5.55
N VAL A 49 -5.92 11.29 -6.16
CA VAL A 49 -4.58 10.93 -5.67
C VAL A 49 -3.56 10.95 -6.81
N ALA A 50 -2.34 11.37 -6.51
CA ALA A 50 -1.29 11.47 -7.52
C ALA A 50 -0.36 10.26 -7.51
N ILE A 51 0.09 9.86 -8.70
CA ILE A 51 1.20 8.94 -8.90
C ILE A 51 2.33 9.72 -9.57
N VAL A 52 3.52 9.62 -9.00
CA VAL A 52 4.77 10.14 -9.55
C VAL A 52 5.67 8.95 -9.82
N ASP A 53 5.76 8.53 -11.08
CA ASP A 53 6.55 7.36 -11.46
C ASP A 53 7.90 7.78 -12.06
N HIS A 54 8.98 7.54 -11.31
CA HIS A 54 10.34 7.74 -11.79
C HIS A 54 11.00 6.43 -12.25
N ASP A 55 10.34 5.29 -12.06
CA ASP A 55 10.91 3.96 -12.25
C ASP A 55 11.43 3.75 -13.67
N ARG A 56 12.48 2.94 -13.78
CA ARG A 56 13.06 2.54 -15.05
C ARG A 56 13.06 1.03 -15.16
N PRO A 57 12.50 0.48 -16.26
CA PRO A 57 12.49 -0.95 -16.46
C PRO A 57 13.92 -1.48 -16.57
N VAL A 58 14.13 -2.70 -16.10
CA VAL A 58 15.42 -3.41 -16.17
C VAL A 58 15.23 -4.75 -16.84
N THR A 59 16.27 -5.25 -17.50
CA THR A 59 16.28 -6.62 -18.02
C THR A 59 17.01 -7.51 -17.03
N TYR A 60 16.37 -8.61 -16.62
CA TYR A 60 16.93 -9.58 -15.67
C TYR A 60 16.58 -10.99 -16.16
N HIS A 61 17.59 -11.85 -16.35
CA HIS A 61 17.43 -13.21 -16.90
C HIS A 61 16.62 -13.24 -18.20
N GLY A 62 16.90 -12.31 -19.12
CA GLY A 62 16.21 -12.20 -20.41
C GLY A 62 14.76 -11.69 -20.33
N LYS A 63 14.22 -11.42 -19.13
CA LYS A 63 12.88 -10.86 -18.93
C LYS A 63 12.96 -9.38 -18.59
N LYS A 64 12.08 -8.58 -19.21
CA LYS A 64 11.89 -7.17 -18.86
C LYS A 64 11.07 -7.06 -17.57
N ILE A 65 11.63 -6.43 -16.56
CA ILE A 65 11.00 -6.15 -15.27
C ILE A 65 10.68 -4.65 -15.24
N ALA A 66 9.38 -4.32 -15.11
CA ALA A 66 8.86 -2.95 -15.18
C ALA A 66 7.75 -2.75 -14.13
N ILE A 67 8.05 -3.06 -12.87
CA ILE A 67 7.06 -3.12 -11.78
C ILE A 67 6.47 -1.74 -11.50
N GLY A 68 7.26 -0.66 -11.52
CA GLY A 68 6.74 0.69 -11.31
C GLY A 68 5.73 1.08 -12.39
N GLN A 69 6.09 0.88 -13.66
CA GLN A 69 5.21 1.17 -14.79
C GLN A 69 3.94 0.31 -14.77
N GLN A 70 4.04 -0.98 -14.42
CA GLN A 70 2.90 -1.87 -14.27
C GLN A 70 2.00 -1.44 -13.10
N LEU A 71 2.59 -1.02 -11.98
CA LEU A 71 1.85 -0.49 -10.84
C LEU A 71 1.09 0.77 -11.25
N THR A 72 1.76 1.75 -11.86
CA THR A 72 1.13 2.98 -12.37
C THR A 72 -0.02 2.67 -13.31
N ALA A 73 0.18 1.79 -14.31
CA ALA A 73 -0.86 1.42 -15.25
C ALA A 73 -2.06 0.71 -14.60
N ASN A 74 -1.81 -0.14 -13.59
CA ASN A 74 -2.88 -0.83 -12.85
C ASN A 74 -3.67 0.12 -11.96
N LEU A 75 -2.98 1.05 -11.28
CA LEU A 75 -3.63 2.03 -10.41
C LEU A 75 -4.46 3.02 -11.22
N THR A 76 -3.94 3.55 -12.34
CA THR A 76 -4.71 4.46 -13.22
C THR A 76 -5.94 3.80 -13.84
N LYS A 77 -6.01 2.46 -13.90
CA LYS A 77 -7.21 1.71 -14.34
C LYS A 77 -8.11 1.27 -13.19
N SER A 78 -7.68 1.45 -11.94
CA SER A 78 -8.41 0.98 -10.77
C SER A 78 -9.54 1.95 -10.44
N THR A 79 -10.68 1.42 -10.03
CA THR A 79 -11.81 2.19 -9.47
C THR A 79 -11.74 2.27 -7.94
N ALA A 80 -10.58 2.04 -7.32
CA ALA A 80 -10.43 2.11 -5.88
C ALA A 80 -10.26 3.57 -5.38
N LEU A 81 -9.59 4.40 -6.19
CA LEU A 81 -9.34 5.83 -6.00
C LEU A 81 -9.21 6.49 -7.37
N ASP A 82 -9.33 7.83 -7.42
CA ASP A 82 -9.10 8.61 -8.65
C ASP A 82 -7.59 8.86 -8.86
N PHE A 83 -6.91 7.89 -9.49
CA PHE A 83 -5.46 7.90 -9.65
C PHE A 83 -4.99 8.71 -10.87
N HIS A 84 -4.18 9.74 -10.61
CA HIS A 84 -3.62 10.62 -11.63
C HIS A 84 -2.10 10.54 -11.74
N HIS A 85 -1.58 10.07 -12.88
CA HIS A 85 -0.15 10.12 -13.15
C HIS A 85 0.27 11.53 -13.56
N VAL A 86 1.12 12.17 -12.75
CA VAL A 86 1.51 13.59 -12.91
C VAL A 86 2.98 13.83 -12.57
N SER A 87 3.50 15.01 -12.89
CA SER A 87 4.84 15.42 -12.47
C SER A 87 4.94 15.62 -10.96
N ALA A 88 6.16 15.47 -10.41
CA ALA A 88 6.44 15.66 -8.98
C ALA A 88 6.05 17.06 -8.47
N SER A 89 6.25 18.10 -9.29
CA SER A 89 5.86 19.48 -8.96
C SER A 89 4.35 19.65 -8.88
N THR A 90 3.61 19.11 -9.85
CA THR A 90 2.14 19.12 -9.86
C THR A 90 1.58 18.36 -8.67
N ALA A 91 2.10 17.16 -8.40
CA ALA A 91 1.70 16.35 -7.25
C ALA A 91 1.89 17.10 -5.93
N THR A 92 3.06 17.71 -5.73
CA THR A 92 3.38 18.47 -4.51
C THR A 92 2.47 19.68 -4.34
N ASN A 93 2.33 20.51 -5.38
CA ASN A 93 1.48 21.70 -5.32
C ASN A 93 0.02 21.35 -5.05
N ARG A 94 -0.50 20.30 -5.69
CA ARG A 94 -1.90 19.88 -5.52
C ARG A 94 -2.15 19.18 -4.18
N LEU A 95 -1.15 18.51 -3.58
CA LEU A 95 -1.23 17.98 -2.22
C LEU A 95 -1.30 19.12 -1.18
N HIS A 96 -0.47 20.16 -1.33
CA HIS A 96 -0.50 21.32 -0.43
C HIS A 96 -1.81 22.11 -0.54
N ARG A 97 -2.39 22.23 -1.73
CA ARG A 97 -3.68 22.90 -1.95
C ARG A 97 -4.90 22.07 -1.54
N GLY A 98 -4.72 20.82 -1.10
CA GLY A 98 -5.83 19.95 -0.74
C GLY A 98 -6.64 19.40 -1.93
N THR A 99 -6.15 19.58 -3.16
CA THR A 99 -6.73 19.00 -4.38
C THR A 99 -6.31 17.55 -4.61
N TYR A 100 -5.19 17.11 -4.02
CA TYR A 100 -4.83 15.70 -3.89
C TYR A 100 -4.72 15.34 -2.42
N TYR A 101 -5.15 14.13 -2.08
CA TYR A 101 -5.17 13.66 -0.69
C TYR A 101 -4.05 12.67 -0.37
N MET A 102 -3.42 12.12 -1.41
CA MET A 102 -2.26 11.25 -1.31
C MET A 102 -1.39 11.41 -2.55
N VAL A 103 -0.07 11.36 -2.37
CA VAL A 103 0.91 11.23 -3.46
C VAL A 103 1.69 9.94 -3.25
N LEU A 104 1.60 9.03 -4.22
CA LEU A 104 2.48 7.87 -4.34
C LEU A 104 3.66 8.23 -5.24
N THR A 105 4.89 8.10 -4.74
CA THR A 105 6.11 8.26 -5.54
C THR A 105 6.85 6.92 -5.66
N ILE A 106 7.09 6.51 -6.90
CA ILE A 106 7.84 5.30 -7.24
C ILE A 106 9.25 5.73 -7.66
N PRO A 107 10.31 5.31 -6.94
CA PRO A 107 11.67 5.80 -7.20
C PRO A 107 12.28 5.20 -8.47
N ARG A 108 13.32 5.85 -9.00
CA ARG A 108 13.96 5.49 -10.27
C ARG A 108 14.50 4.06 -10.34
N ASN A 109 14.93 3.51 -9.21
CA ASN A 109 15.53 2.18 -9.09
C ASN A 109 14.55 1.13 -8.54
N PHE A 110 13.25 1.39 -8.56
CA PHE A 110 12.25 0.50 -7.97
C PHE A 110 12.26 -0.90 -8.59
N SER A 111 12.16 -1.01 -9.92
CA SER A 111 12.26 -2.28 -10.64
C SER A 111 13.65 -2.91 -10.52
N LYS A 112 14.71 -2.12 -10.40
CA LYS A 112 16.08 -2.63 -10.20
C LYS A 112 16.25 -3.30 -8.84
N LYS A 113 15.71 -2.71 -7.77
CA LYS A 113 15.77 -3.31 -6.41
C LYS A 113 15.06 -4.66 -6.37
N ALA A 114 14.00 -4.81 -7.14
CA ALA A 114 13.28 -6.07 -7.35
C ALA A 114 14.08 -7.15 -8.10
N THR A 115 15.36 -6.94 -8.43
CA THR A 115 16.24 -8.00 -8.95
C THR A 115 17.24 -8.48 -7.89
N THR A 116 17.30 -7.80 -6.73
CA THR A 116 18.32 -8.04 -5.70
C THR A 116 17.89 -9.06 -4.65
N LEU A 117 16.61 -9.44 -4.56
CA LEU A 117 16.09 -10.28 -3.46
C LEU A 117 16.69 -11.71 -3.40
N LEU A 118 17.25 -12.20 -4.51
CA LEU A 118 17.97 -13.49 -4.58
C LEU A 118 19.50 -13.33 -4.57
N THR A 119 20.01 -12.12 -4.40
CA THR A 119 21.45 -11.86 -4.24
C THR A 119 21.86 -12.00 -2.78
N THR A 120 23.16 -11.98 -2.52
CA THR A 120 23.73 -12.00 -1.17
C THR A 120 23.41 -10.74 -0.34
N THR A 121 22.98 -9.66 -0.99
CA THR A 121 22.64 -8.38 -0.35
C THR A 121 21.27 -7.90 -0.86
N PRO A 122 20.17 -8.50 -0.39
CA PRO A 122 18.84 -8.15 -0.88
C PRO A 122 18.44 -6.73 -0.44
N GLU A 123 17.91 -5.95 -1.39
CA GLU A 123 17.35 -4.62 -1.12
C GLU A 123 15.82 -4.64 -1.17
N THR A 124 15.19 -3.99 -0.18
CA THR A 124 13.75 -3.74 -0.21
C THR A 124 13.41 -2.60 -1.17
N MET A 125 12.23 -2.67 -1.75
CA MET A 125 11.69 -1.71 -2.70
C MET A 125 10.87 -0.64 -1.96
N PRO A 126 11.35 0.61 -1.82
CA PRO A 126 10.61 1.64 -1.10
C PRO A 126 9.51 2.23 -2.00
N LEU A 127 8.29 2.31 -1.46
CA LEU A 127 7.21 3.15 -1.99
C LEU A 127 7.04 4.35 -1.05
N TYR A 128 7.04 5.56 -1.61
CA TYR A 128 6.92 6.78 -0.83
C TYR A 128 5.49 7.30 -0.91
N PHE A 129 4.83 7.42 0.24
CA PHE A 129 3.48 7.98 0.34
C PHE A 129 3.54 9.30 1.09
N ARG A 130 2.96 10.33 0.52
CA ARG A 130 2.80 11.64 1.15
C ARG A 130 1.33 11.94 1.34
N PHE A 131 0.97 12.39 2.54
CA PHE A 131 -0.39 12.77 2.91
C PHE A 131 -0.44 14.23 3.35
N ASN A 132 -1.65 14.75 3.51
CA ASN A 132 -1.93 16.04 4.14
C ASN A 132 -3.08 15.83 5.12
N SER A 133 -2.79 15.30 6.32
CA SER A 133 -3.85 15.09 7.33
C SER A 133 -4.42 16.40 7.85
N GLY A 134 -3.63 17.48 7.80
CA GLY A 134 -4.02 18.86 8.08
C GLY A 134 -5.21 19.34 7.26
N GLN A 135 -5.28 18.94 5.99
CA GLN A 135 -6.38 19.31 5.10
C GLN A 135 -7.66 18.55 5.44
N ASN A 136 -7.58 17.23 5.62
CA ASN A 136 -8.72 16.41 6.02
C ASN A 136 -8.24 15.14 6.73
N PHE A 137 -8.53 15.06 8.03
CA PHE A 137 -8.07 13.96 8.89
C PHE A 137 -8.69 12.61 8.50
N ILE A 138 -9.99 12.59 8.21
CA ILE A 138 -10.74 11.36 7.91
C ILE A 138 -10.21 10.75 6.60
N VAL A 139 -10.07 11.57 5.57
CA VAL A 139 -9.53 11.14 4.28
C VAL A 139 -8.08 10.68 4.39
N SER A 140 -7.27 11.30 5.24
CA SER A 140 -5.90 10.82 5.49
C SER A 140 -5.88 9.40 6.07
N LYS A 141 -6.83 9.04 6.93
CA LYS A 141 -6.96 7.67 7.44
C LYS A 141 -7.40 6.69 6.36
N MET A 142 -8.36 7.08 5.53
CA MET A 142 -8.80 6.27 4.38
C MET A 142 -7.65 6.02 3.39
N THR A 143 -6.91 7.06 3.02
CA THR A 143 -5.78 6.97 2.10
C THR A 143 -4.57 6.23 2.70
N THR A 144 -4.37 6.25 4.02
CA THR A 144 -3.39 5.39 4.69
C THR A 144 -3.73 3.90 4.52
N GLY A 145 -5.02 3.55 4.63
CA GLY A 145 -5.52 2.21 4.32
C GLY A 145 -5.26 1.82 2.86
N ALA A 146 -5.50 2.74 1.93
CA ALA A 146 -5.20 2.52 0.52
C ALA A 146 -3.70 2.32 0.25
N ALA A 147 -2.82 3.11 0.88
CA ALA A 147 -1.37 2.94 0.78
C ALA A 147 -0.92 1.55 1.26
N THR A 148 -1.49 1.08 2.37
CA THR A 148 -1.26 -0.29 2.88
C THR A 148 -1.70 -1.36 1.88
N ALA A 149 -2.87 -1.18 1.26
CA ALA A 149 -3.38 -2.10 0.24
C ALA A 149 -2.49 -2.12 -1.02
N ILE A 150 -2.04 -0.95 -1.49
CA ILE A 150 -1.10 -0.81 -2.61
C ILE A 150 0.21 -1.54 -2.28
N LYS A 151 0.81 -1.27 -1.12
CA LYS A 151 2.02 -1.95 -0.64
C LYS A 151 1.85 -3.47 -0.65
N SER A 152 0.75 -3.97 -0.08
CA SER A 152 0.45 -5.41 -0.01
C SER A 152 0.30 -6.03 -1.40
N LYS A 153 -0.40 -5.35 -2.32
CA LYS A 153 -0.59 -5.83 -3.70
C LYS A 153 0.74 -5.94 -4.44
N VAL A 154 1.60 -4.92 -4.32
CA VAL A 154 2.93 -4.92 -4.94
C VAL A 154 3.81 -6.00 -4.32
N ALA A 155 3.81 -6.11 -2.99
CA ALA A 155 4.55 -7.17 -2.30
C ALA A 155 4.13 -8.56 -2.80
N SER A 156 2.83 -8.82 -2.90
CA SER A 156 2.30 -10.07 -3.44
C SER A 156 2.75 -10.33 -4.89
N GLN A 157 2.75 -9.31 -5.76
CA GLN A 157 3.24 -9.45 -7.14
C GLN A 157 4.73 -9.79 -7.20
N VAL A 158 5.55 -9.12 -6.37
CA VAL A 158 6.98 -9.39 -6.28
C VAL A 158 7.22 -10.80 -5.75
N THR A 159 6.58 -11.19 -4.66
CA THR A 159 6.68 -12.55 -4.11
C THR A 159 6.28 -13.61 -5.15
N LYS A 160 5.22 -13.38 -5.94
CA LYS A 160 4.82 -14.29 -7.04
C LYS A 160 5.89 -14.38 -8.14
N LEU A 161 6.46 -13.25 -8.57
CA LEU A 161 7.55 -13.23 -9.55
C LEU A 161 8.73 -14.08 -9.08
N TYR A 162 9.13 -13.90 -7.82
CA TYR A 162 10.25 -14.62 -7.23
C TYR A 162 9.97 -16.10 -7.01
N ALA A 163 8.79 -16.46 -6.51
CA ALA A 163 8.35 -17.84 -6.42
C ALA A 163 8.41 -18.53 -7.80
N GLY A 164 8.00 -17.83 -8.86
CA GLY A 164 8.11 -18.32 -10.23
C GLY A 164 9.56 -18.52 -10.71
N ILE A 165 10.47 -17.58 -10.39
CA ILE A 165 11.90 -17.70 -10.73
C ILE A 165 12.53 -18.89 -10.01
N VAL A 166 12.32 -18.99 -8.70
CA VAL A 166 12.87 -20.07 -7.86
C VAL A 166 12.33 -21.42 -8.33
N LEU A 167 11.01 -21.54 -8.55
CA LEU A 167 10.40 -22.78 -9.02
C LEU A 167 10.91 -23.18 -10.40
N THR A 168 11.11 -22.22 -11.31
CA THR A 168 11.70 -22.49 -12.64
C THR A 168 13.14 -22.98 -12.52
N ALA A 169 13.95 -22.32 -11.68
CA ALA A 169 15.34 -22.71 -11.46
C ALA A 169 15.45 -24.11 -10.84
N LEU A 170 14.58 -24.44 -9.87
CA LEU A 170 14.48 -25.77 -9.27
C LEU A 170 14.11 -26.83 -10.31
N HIS A 171 13.11 -26.58 -11.15
CA HIS A 171 12.75 -27.51 -12.24
C HIS A 171 13.88 -27.73 -13.25
N GLN A 172 14.61 -26.68 -13.61
CA GLN A 172 15.75 -26.79 -14.52
C GLN A 172 16.88 -27.61 -13.89
N ALA A 173 17.17 -27.39 -12.62
CA ALA A 173 18.19 -28.13 -11.89
C ALA A 173 17.80 -29.62 -11.74
N ASP A 174 16.54 -29.92 -11.41
CA ASP A 174 16.02 -31.29 -11.34
C ASP A 174 16.14 -32.02 -12.71
N THR A 175 15.80 -31.33 -13.79
CA THR A 175 15.98 -31.85 -15.17
C THR A 175 17.45 -32.13 -15.47
N GLY A 176 18.34 -31.21 -15.13
CA GLY A 176 19.79 -31.36 -15.32
C GLY A 176 20.34 -32.54 -14.52
N MET A 177 19.89 -32.69 -13.28
CA MET A 177 20.28 -33.80 -12.41
C MET A 177 19.80 -35.15 -12.93
N THR A 178 18.57 -35.22 -13.43
CA THR A 178 17.99 -36.42 -14.06
C THR A 178 18.79 -36.83 -15.29
N LYS A 179 19.15 -35.87 -16.16
CA LYS A 179 20.03 -36.14 -17.31
C LYS A 179 21.40 -36.64 -16.89
N ALA A 180 21.97 -36.04 -15.84
CA ALA A 180 23.27 -36.45 -15.33
C ALA A 180 23.23 -37.87 -14.72
N ALA A 181 22.16 -38.22 -14.00
CA ALA A 181 21.94 -39.57 -13.50
C ALA A 181 21.81 -40.60 -14.63
N ALA A 182 21.04 -40.28 -15.69
CA ALA A 182 20.93 -41.13 -16.88
C ALA A 182 22.28 -41.32 -17.58
N GLY A 183 23.07 -40.25 -17.74
CA GLY A 183 24.42 -40.33 -18.30
C GLY A 183 25.38 -41.17 -17.44
N GLY A 184 25.27 -41.06 -16.11
CA GLY A 184 26.00 -41.91 -15.17
C GLY A 184 25.65 -43.39 -15.34
N GLN A 185 24.37 -43.72 -15.54
CA GLN A 185 23.93 -45.09 -15.81
C GLN A 185 24.49 -45.61 -17.15
N THR A 186 24.49 -44.79 -18.20
CA THR A 186 25.12 -45.13 -19.49
C THR A 186 26.61 -45.42 -19.32
N LEU A 187 27.31 -44.61 -18.53
CA LEU A 187 28.73 -44.82 -18.25
C LEU A 187 28.99 -46.13 -17.49
N THR A 188 28.14 -46.45 -16.50
CA THR A 188 28.17 -47.75 -15.80
C THR A 188 28.01 -48.92 -16.77
N THR A 189 27.05 -48.86 -17.69
CA THR A 189 26.84 -49.90 -18.71
C THR A 189 28.02 -50.01 -19.67
N GLY A 190 28.59 -48.90 -20.13
CA GLY A 190 29.78 -48.90 -20.98
C GLY A 190 31.00 -49.51 -20.27
N ALA A 191 31.18 -49.21 -18.99
CA ALA A 191 32.22 -49.82 -18.16
C ALA A 191 32.02 -51.34 -18.01
N GLN A 192 30.78 -51.81 -17.81
CA GLN A 192 30.49 -53.26 -17.78
C GLN A 192 30.85 -53.95 -19.11
N GLN A 193 30.55 -53.31 -20.23
CA GLN A 193 30.91 -53.83 -21.56
C GLN A 193 32.43 -53.89 -21.74
N LEU A 194 33.16 -52.85 -21.32
CA LEU A 194 34.62 -52.83 -21.37
C LEU A 194 35.24 -53.92 -20.49
N THR A 195 34.71 -54.12 -19.27
CA THR A 195 35.14 -55.22 -18.37
C THR A 195 34.89 -56.59 -19.03
N THR A 196 33.76 -56.77 -19.70
CA THR A 196 33.44 -58.02 -20.40
C THR A 196 34.38 -58.26 -21.59
N GLY A 197 34.60 -57.24 -22.43
CA GLY A 197 35.48 -57.32 -23.59
C GLY A 197 36.94 -57.57 -23.23
N THR A 198 37.42 -56.98 -22.13
CA THR A 198 38.78 -57.24 -21.62
C THR A 198 38.94 -58.64 -21.07
N ALA A 199 37.93 -59.20 -20.39
CA ALA A 199 37.94 -60.59 -19.96
C ALA A 199 37.98 -61.57 -21.15
N GLN A 200 37.23 -61.27 -22.22
CA GLN A 200 37.27 -62.04 -23.47
C GLN A 200 38.64 -61.96 -24.16
N LEU A 201 39.22 -60.77 -24.25
CA LEU A 201 40.57 -60.56 -24.79
C LEU A 201 41.62 -61.36 -24.01
N SER A 202 41.59 -61.27 -22.67
CA SER A 202 42.48 -62.04 -21.79
C SER A 202 42.35 -63.55 -22.02
N THR A 203 41.12 -64.05 -22.17
CA THR A 203 40.87 -65.47 -22.47
C THR A 203 41.43 -65.88 -23.84
N GLY A 204 41.24 -65.06 -24.87
CA GLY A 204 41.78 -65.28 -26.22
C GLY A 204 43.31 -65.28 -26.23
N LEU A 205 43.93 -64.37 -25.48
CA LEU A 205 45.38 -64.30 -25.33
C LEU A 205 45.96 -65.52 -24.62
N ASN A 206 45.30 -66.00 -23.56
CA ASN A 206 45.70 -67.23 -22.87
C ASN A 206 45.60 -68.46 -23.79
N ARG A 207 44.56 -68.53 -24.64
CA ARG A 207 44.44 -69.59 -25.66
C ARG A 207 45.56 -69.50 -26.69
N LEU A 208 45.86 -68.30 -27.18
CA LEU A 208 46.96 -68.07 -28.11
C LEU A 208 48.30 -68.48 -27.48
N ALA A 209 48.57 -68.08 -26.24
CA ALA A 209 49.76 -68.46 -25.47
C ALA A 209 49.93 -69.99 -25.41
N THR A 210 48.85 -70.69 -25.04
CA THR A 210 48.82 -72.15 -24.89
C THR A 210 49.06 -72.84 -26.22
N GLY A 211 48.38 -72.41 -27.29
CA GLY A 211 48.56 -72.95 -28.64
C GLY A 211 49.98 -72.73 -29.17
N LEU A 212 50.58 -71.58 -28.86
CA LEU A 212 51.95 -71.27 -29.23
C LEU A 212 52.97 -72.17 -28.50
N GLN A 213 52.77 -72.41 -27.21
CA GLN A 213 53.60 -73.35 -26.42
C GLN A 213 53.50 -74.79 -26.96
N GLN A 214 52.32 -75.22 -27.41
CA GLN A 214 52.14 -76.53 -28.05
C GLN A 214 52.84 -76.61 -29.42
N ALA A 215 52.75 -75.56 -30.24
CA ALA A 215 53.46 -75.47 -31.51
C ALA A 215 54.99 -75.54 -31.31
N THR A 216 55.52 -74.89 -30.27
CA THR A 216 56.97 -74.91 -29.98
C THR A 216 57.50 -76.25 -29.52
N LYS A 217 56.70 -77.04 -28.80
CA LYS A 217 57.07 -78.42 -28.45
C LYS A 217 57.16 -79.34 -29.68
N SER A 218 56.49 -78.98 -30.78
CA SER A 218 56.32 -79.82 -31.97
C SER A 218 57.33 -79.54 -33.09
N GLN A 219 57.98 -78.37 -33.10
CA GLN A 219 59.00 -77.99 -34.09
C GLN A 219 60.26 -77.48 -33.37
N GLY A 220 61.33 -78.29 -33.34
CA GLY A 220 62.57 -78.01 -32.61
C GLY A 220 63.41 -76.81 -33.07
N GLN A 221 62.87 -75.83 -33.80
CA GLN A 221 63.58 -74.63 -34.23
C GLN A 221 62.63 -73.43 -34.32
N THR A 222 62.66 -72.52 -33.33
CA THR A 222 62.70 -71.02 -33.43
C THR A 222 62.61 -70.40 -32.01
N ASN A 223 63.64 -70.55 -31.17
CA ASN A 223 63.54 -70.19 -29.74
C ASN A 223 63.41 -68.67 -29.45
N GLN A 224 63.98 -67.79 -30.28
CA GLN A 224 63.98 -66.34 -30.03
C GLN A 224 62.67 -65.63 -30.43
N ALA A 225 62.10 -65.95 -31.59
CA ALA A 225 60.83 -65.36 -32.03
C ALA A 225 59.69 -65.80 -31.11
N VAL A 226 59.74 -67.04 -30.62
CA VAL A 226 58.74 -67.58 -29.69
C VAL A 226 58.90 -67.01 -28.28
N ALA A 227 60.13 -66.84 -27.79
CA ALA A 227 60.36 -66.14 -26.52
C ALA A 227 59.84 -64.69 -26.57
N SER A 228 60.13 -63.96 -27.66
CA SER A 228 59.65 -62.59 -27.87
C SER A 228 58.11 -62.53 -27.95
N LEU A 229 57.48 -63.50 -28.61
CA LEU A 229 56.03 -63.59 -28.70
C LEU A 229 55.40 -63.94 -27.33
N ASN A 230 56.04 -64.80 -26.54
CA ASN A 230 55.60 -65.14 -25.19
C ASN A 230 55.68 -63.94 -24.23
N THR A 231 56.72 -63.11 -24.35
CA THR A 231 56.83 -61.82 -23.64
C THR A 231 55.73 -60.86 -24.08
N GLY A 232 55.46 -60.75 -25.39
CA GLY A 232 54.39 -59.92 -25.93
C GLY A 232 53.00 -60.34 -25.43
N VAL A 233 52.72 -61.65 -25.39
CA VAL A 233 51.47 -62.19 -24.84
C VAL A 233 51.36 -61.90 -23.34
N THR A 234 52.44 -62.07 -22.57
CA THR A 234 52.44 -61.77 -21.13
C THR A 234 52.17 -60.29 -20.86
N GLN A 235 52.82 -59.39 -21.61
CA GLN A 235 52.57 -57.94 -21.53
C GLN A 235 51.13 -57.60 -21.89
N LEU A 236 50.56 -58.24 -22.91
CA LEU A 236 49.16 -58.02 -23.31
C LEU A 236 48.17 -58.53 -22.24
N THR A 237 48.46 -59.66 -21.59
CA THR A 237 47.66 -60.19 -20.46
C THR A 237 47.72 -59.25 -19.25
N THR A 238 48.89 -58.70 -18.92
CA THR A 238 49.02 -57.70 -17.85
C THR A 238 48.24 -56.42 -18.18
N ALA A 239 48.36 -55.91 -19.41
CA ALA A 239 47.61 -54.74 -19.86
C ALA A 239 46.09 -54.98 -19.85
N ALA A 240 45.63 -56.16 -20.27
CA ALA A 240 44.22 -56.53 -20.20
C ALA A 240 43.69 -56.59 -18.76
N THR A 241 44.51 -57.07 -17.82
CA THR A 241 44.16 -57.13 -16.39
C THR A 241 44.10 -55.74 -15.76
N ALA A 242 45.07 -54.87 -16.08
CA ALA A 242 45.07 -53.48 -15.65
C ALA A 242 43.86 -52.70 -16.21
N LEU A 243 43.50 -52.97 -17.47
CA LEU A 243 42.33 -52.36 -18.11
C LEU A 243 41.01 -52.86 -17.47
N ALA A 244 40.91 -54.15 -17.13
CA ALA A 244 39.76 -54.69 -16.39
C ALA A 244 39.61 -54.03 -15.01
N ALA A 245 40.70 -53.87 -14.26
CA ALA A 245 40.69 -53.18 -12.97
C ALA A 245 40.29 -51.70 -13.11
N GLY A 246 40.85 -50.98 -14.10
CA GLY A 246 40.48 -49.60 -14.40
C GLY A 246 39.01 -49.44 -14.81
N SER A 247 38.48 -50.40 -15.57
CA SER A 247 37.08 -50.45 -15.97
C SER A 247 36.14 -50.66 -14.78
N GLN A 248 36.51 -51.56 -13.86
CA GLN A 248 35.75 -51.79 -12.63
C GLN A 248 35.77 -50.58 -11.68
N GLN A 249 36.89 -49.86 -11.62
CA GLN A 249 37.00 -48.61 -10.87
C GLN A 249 36.15 -47.49 -11.49
N LEU A 250 36.12 -47.38 -12.82
CA LEU A 250 35.24 -46.44 -13.54
C LEU A 250 33.76 -46.76 -13.29
N GLN A 251 33.38 -48.04 -13.30
CA GLN A 251 32.02 -48.48 -13.00
C GLN A 251 31.58 -48.03 -11.60
N ASN A 252 32.41 -48.28 -10.59
CA ASN A 252 32.14 -47.89 -9.21
C ASN A 252 32.02 -46.37 -9.05
N GLY A 253 32.96 -45.61 -9.64
CA GLY A 253 32.93 -44.15 -9.61
C GLY A 253 31.68 -43.56 -10.29
N SER A 254 31.24 -44.17 -11.39
CA SER A 254 30.03 -43.75 -12.13
C SER A 254 28.76 -44.02 -11.34
N GLN A 255 28.66 -45.17 -10.67
CA GLN A 255 27.55 -45.50 -9.78
C GLN A 255 27.49 -44.55 -8.58
N THR A 256 28.65 -44.22 -7.98
CA THR A 256 28.71 -43.23 -6.89
C THR A 256 28.28 -41.85 -7.36
N LEU A 257 28.74 -41.40 -8.53
CA LEU A 257 28.35 -40.11 -9.10
C LEU A 257 26.84 -40.04 -9.36
N ALA A 258 26.25 -41.07 -9.99
CA ALA A 258 24.81 -41.14 -10.24
C ALA A 258 23.99 -41.08 -8.94
N ASN A 259 24.42 -41.80 -7.91
CA ASN A 259 23.76 -41.77 -6.59
C ASN A 259 23.89 -40.40 -5.91
N GLN A 260 25.08 -39.78 -5.94
CA GLN A 260 25.29 -38.47 -5.33
C GLN A 260 24.54 -37.34 -6.04
N LEU A 261 24.40 -37.42 -7.36
CA LEU A 261 23.55 -36.51 -8.13
C LEU A 261 22.07 -36.68 -7.75
N THR A 262 21.59 -37.92 -7.63
CA THR A 262 20.21 -38.18 -7.17
C THR A 262 19.94 -37.60 -5.78
N ILE A 263 20.87 -37.82 -4.84
CA ILE A 263 20.82 -37.23 -3.49
C ILE A 263 20.89 -35.69 -3.57
N GLY A 264 21.71 -35.14 -4.47
CA GLY A 264 21.82 -33.71 -4.73
C GLY A 264 20.50 -33.09 -5.21
N SER A 265 19.75 -33.76 -6.10
CA SER A 265 18.40 -33.34 -6.52
C SER A 265 17.43 -33.32 -5.35
N GLN A 266 17.42 -34.40 -4.56
CA GLN A 266 16.56 -34.49 -3.37
C GLN A 266 16.90 -33.41 -2.34
N LYS A 267 18.19 -33.13 -2.14
CA LYS A 267 18.64 -32.07 -1.25
C LYS A 267 18.31 -30.68 -1.78
N LEU A 268 18.42 -30.44 -3.09
CA LEU A 268 18.04 -29.16 -3.71
C LEU A 268 16.55 -28.86 -3.54
N ALA A 269 15.70 -29.89 -3.60
CA ALA A 269 14.28 -29.78 -3.25
C ALA A 269 14.04 -29.44 -1.77
N SER A 270 15.07 -29.56 -0.91
CA SER A 270 15.01 -29.32 0.55
C SER A 270 15.76 -28.06 1.02
N ILE A 271 16.39 -27.30 0.13
CA ILE A 271 17.18 -26.12 0.55
C ILE A 271 16.25 -25.02 1.08
N GLN A 272 16.43 -24.71 2.36
CA GLN A 272 15.87 -23.54 3.02
C GLN A 272 16.73 -22.30 2.75
N THR A 273 16.02 -21.19 2.56
CA THR A 273 16.50 -19.83 2.32
C THR A 273 17.24 -19.25 3.52
N GLU A 274 18.39 -18.60 3.29
CA GLU A 274 19.03 -17.71 4.26
C GLU A 274 17.99 -16.75 4.89
N ALA A 275 18.04 -16.57 6.21
CA ALA A 275 17.02 -15.82 6.95
C ALA A 275 16.81 -14.38 6.42
N THR A 276 17.88 -13.75 5.91
CA THR A 276 17.85 -12.43 5.28
C THR A 276 17.08 -12.41 3.97
N ASN A 277 17.24 -13.44 3.13
CA ASN A 277 16.51 -13.58 1.87
C ASN A 277 15.04 -13.96 2.13
N ALA A 278 14.78 -14.78 3.14
CA ALA A 278 13.42 -15.09 3.58
C ALA A 278 12.69 -13.83 4.08
N ALA A 279 13.34 -13.00 4.90
CA ALA A 279 12.78 -11.73 5.37
C ALA A 279 12.53 -10.75 4.21
N ALA A 280 13.49 -10.64 3.29
CA ALA A 280 13.35 -9.79 2.11
C ALA A 280 12.25 -10.28 1.16
N LEU A 281 12.03 -11.60 1.06
CA LEU A 281 10.94 -12.18 0.26
C LEU A 281 9.56 -12.03 0.93
N ALA A 282 9.51 -12.08 2.27
CA ALA A 282 8.31 -11.87 3.06
C ALA A 282 7.86 -10.39 3.08
N ALA A 283 8.83 -9.46 3.07
CA ALA A 283 8.59 -8.03 3.05
C ALA A 283 9.41 -7.30 1.96
N PRO A 284 9.18 -7.60 0.67
CA PRO A 284 10.00 -7.08 -0.43
C PRO A 284 9.76 -5.59 -0.68
N VAL A 285 8.65 -5.06 -0.19
CA VAL A 285 8.24 -3.66 -0.35
C VAL A 285 8.17 -3.01 1.03
N ARG A 286 8.90 -1.90 1.17
CA ARG A 286 8.84 -1.06 2.37
C ARG A 286 8.04 0.19 2.07
N GLU A 287 7.17 0.55 2.99
CA GLU A 287 6.42 1.79 2.94
C GLU A 287 7.24 2.90 3.61
N VAL A 288 7.33 4.06 2.97
CA VAL A 288 7.91 5.28 3.56
C VAL A 288 6.82 6.34 3.53
N THR A 289 6.28 6.68 4.69
CA THR A 289 5.21 7.68 4.80
C THR A 289 5.74 9.01 5.28
N SER A 290 5.14 10.09 4.81
CA SER A 290 5.32 11.44 5.36
C SER A 290 4.02 12.22 5.25
N ASP A 291 3.87 13.25 6.07
CA ASP A 291 2.66 14.05 6.15
C ASP A 291 3.07 15.53 6.17
N VAL A 292 2.57 16.30 5.22
CA VAL A 292 2.98 17.71 5.05
C VAL A 292 2.37 18.63 6.11
N ALA A 293 1.30 18.20 6.77
CA ALA A 293 0.64 18.94 7.84
C ALA A 293 0.11 17.94 8.88
N LYS A 294 1.03 17.28 9.59
CA LYS A 294 0.71 16.16 10.45
C LYS A 294 -0.25 16.55 11.59
N ILE A 295 -1.40 15.89 11.64
CA ILE A 295 -2.32 15.92 12.78
C ILE A 295 -2.03 14.75 13.72
N PRO A 296 -1.83 15.00 15.03
CA PRO A 296 -1.44 13.96 15.98
C PRO A 296 -2.59 13.04 16.40
N ASN A 297 -3.81 13.57 16.51
CA ASN A 297 -4.94 12.85 17.06
C ASN A 297 -6.29 13.30 16.46
N ASN A 298 -7.35 12.54 16.74
CA ASN A 298 -8.69 12.83 16.24
C ASN A 298 -9.26 14.16 16.77
N GLY A 299 -8.93 14.54 18.02
CA GLY A 299 -9.37 15.80 18.61
C GLY A 299 -8.87 17.01 17.84
N THR A 300 -7.58 17.04 17.50
CA THR A 300 -6.99 18.07 16.65
C THR A 300 -7.61 18.07 15.25
N GLY A 301 -7.85 16.88 14.67
CA GLY A 301 -8.50 16.75 13.36
C GLY A 301 -9.94 17.27 13.30
N MET A 302 -10.69 17.15 14.40
CA MET A 302 -12.09 17.57 14.50
C MET A 302 -12.27 18.96 15.13
N ALA A 303 -11.19 19.62 15.57
CA ALA A 303 -11.25 20.92 16.23
C ALA A 303 -11.94 22.00 15.37
N PRO A 304 -11.68 22.15 14.05
CA PRO A 304 -12.38 23.15 13.23
C PRO A 304 -13.91 22.98 13.24
N PHE A 305 -14.38 21.73 13.22
CA PHE A 305 -15.81 21.40 13.29
C PHE A 305 -16.41 21.74 14.66
N ALA A 306 -15.73 21.36 15.75
CA ALA A 306 -16.17 21.66 17.11
C ALA A 306 -16.19 23.17 17.40
N ILE A 307 -15.19 23.92 16.90
CA ILE A 307 -15.12 25.38 16.98
C ILE A 307 -16.34 26.01 16.31
N ALA A 308 -16.65 25.59 15.08
CA ALA A 308 -17.78 26.13 14.33
C ALA A 308 -19.11 25.92 15.08
N ILE A 309 -19.35 24.72 15.60
CA ILE A 309 -20.53 24.41 16.41
C ILE A 309 -20.57 25.26 17.68
N GLY A 310 -19.47 25.32 18.43
CA GLY A 310 -19.39 26.07 19.69
C GLY A 310 -19.72 27.56 19.51
N LEU A 311 -19.17 28.19 18.46
CA LEU A 311 -19.44 29.59 18.13
C LEU A 311 -20.90 29.81 17.73
N TYR A 312 -21.51 28.88 16.98
CA TYR A 312 -22.94 28.96 16.65
C TYR A 312 -23.83 28.82 17.89
N VAL A 313 -23.52 27.88 18.78
CA VAL A 313 -24.26 27.67 20.02
C VAL A 313 -24.22 28.94 20.88
N GLY A 314 -23.04 29.54 21.06
CA GLY A 314 -22.90 30.83 21.75
C GLY A 314 -23.66 31.96 21.05
N GLY A 315 -23.60 32.01 19.73
CA GLY A 315 -24.31 33.00 18.93
C GLY A 315 -25.84 32.88 18.98
N ILE A 316 -26.38 31.66 18.96
CA ILE A 316 -27.82 31.38 19.11
C ILE A 316 -28.27 31.74 20.54
N ALA A 317 -27.48 31.41 21.56
CA ALA A 317 -27.80 31.77 22.94
C ALA A 317 -27.87 33.30 23.11
N LEU A 318 -26.85 34.03 22.64
CA LEU A 318 -26.91 35.50 22.64
C LEU A 318 -28.07 36.02 21.80
N GLY A 319 -28.27 35.42 20.63
CA GLY A 319 -29.35 35.69 19.70
C GLY A 319 -30.74 35.31 20.20
N THR A 320 -30.91 34.69 21.37
CA THR A 320 -32.22 34.53 22.01
C THR A 320 -32.37 35.48 23.19
N MET A 321 -31.30 35.67 23.97
CA MET A 321 -31.31 36.46 25.20
C MET A 321 -31.20 37.98 24.99
N TYR A 322 -30.44 38.44 23.98
CA TYR A 322 -30.19 39.87 23.77
C TYR A 322 -31.14 40.49 22.74
N GLU A 323 -31.84 41.56 23.07
CA GLU A 323 -32.73 42.27 22.14
C GLU A 323 -31.97 43.14 21.14
N GLY A 324 -31.84 42.64 19.91
CA GLY A 324 -31.14 43.35 18.83
C GLY A 324 -31.89 44.56 18.27
N PHE A 325 -33.23 44.56 18.30
CA PHE A 325 -34.04 45.56 17.61
C PHE A 325 -34.25 46.84 18.42
N LEU A 326 -34.68 46.72 19.68
CA LEU A 326 -35.10 47.85 20.50
C LEU A 326 -33.90 48.63 21.06
N PRO A 327 -33.74 49.93 20.74
CA PRO A 327 -32.69 50.75 21.31
C PRO A 327 -33.09 51.34 22.65
N HIS A 328 -32.14 51.43 23.59
CA HIS A 328 -32.37 52.04 24.91
C HIS A 328 -32.53 53.57 24.87
N ARG A 329 -32.10 54.22 23.78
CA ARG A 329 -32.28 55.65 23.51
C ARG A 329 -32.67 55.84 22.05
N LYS A 330 -33.45 56.90 21.74
CA LYS A 330 -33.81 57.23 20.36
C LYS A 330 -32.54 57.46 19.52
N PRO A 331 -32.30 56.66 18.47
CA PRO A 331 -31.10 56.82 17.65
C PRO A 331 -31.20 58.07 16.77
N ARG A 332 -30.06 58.75 16.56
CA ARG A 332 -29.98 59.92 15.68
C ARG A 332 -29.78 59.53 14.21
N HIS A 333 -29.01 58.47 13.96
CA HIS A 333 -28.71 57.93 12.64
C HIS A 333 -28.68 56.39 12.64
N ALA A 334 -29.00 55.76 11.50
CA ALA A 334 -28.99 54.30 11.36
C ALA A 334 -27.63 53.67 11.73
N LEU A 335 -26.52 54.31 11.34
CA LEU A 335 -25.18 53.81 11.65
C LEU A 335 -24.88 53.84 13.15
N SER A 336 -25.34 54.87 13.87
CA SER A 336 -25.16 54.97 15.33
C SER A 336 -25.97 53.91 16.09
N TRP A 337 -27.17 53.58 15.59
CA TRP A 337 -27.99 52.51 16.13
C TRP A 337 -27.33 51.15 15.91
N TRP A 338 -26.92 50.87 14.67
CA TRP A 338 -26.22 49.64 14.32
C TRP A 338 -24.92 49.50 15.12
N ALA A 339 -24.09 50.54 15.18
CA ALA A 339 -22.83 50.51 15.90
C ALA A 339 -23.02 50.25 17.40
N SER A 340 -24.09 50.79 18.01
CA SER A 340 -24.42 50.51 19.41
C SER A 340 -24.78 49.05 19.66
N LYS A 341 -25.41 48.37 18.70
CA LYS A 341 -25.74 46.94 18.82
C LYS A 341 -24.54 46.07 18.48
N ALA A 342 -23.84 46.42 17.39
CA ALA A 342 -22.62 45.76 16.95
C ALA A 342 -21.51 45.83 18.01
N SER A 343 -21.40 46.89 18.80
CA SER A 343 -20.41 46.97 19.88
C SER A 343 -20.66 45.92 20.97
N VAL A 344 -21.92 45.71 21.38
CA VAL A 344 -22.27 44.68 22.38
C VAL A 344 -22.07 43.29 21.81
N ILE A 345 -22.63 43.03 20.62
CA ILE A 345 -22.55 41.73 19.94
C ILE A 345 -21.08 41.38 19.64
N GLY A 346 -20.31 42.34 19.12
CA GLY A 346 -18.90 42.20 18.82
C GLY A 346 -18.04 41.97 20.05
N THR A 347 -18.36 42.62 21.18
CA THR A 347 -17.67 42.37 22.46
C THR A 347 -17.92 40.95 22.95
N VAL A 348 -19.16 40.46 22.90
CA VAL A 348 -19.46 39.05 23.24
C VAL A 348 -18.77 38.09 22.27
N GLY A 349 -18.73 38.41 20.97
CA GLY A 349 -17.96 37.68 19.96
C GLY A 349 -16.47 37.57 20.31
N LEU A 350 -15.85 38.68 20.72
CA LEU A 350 -14.46 38.71 21.16
C LEU A 350 -14.24 37.85 22.41
N LEU A 351 -15.11 37.99 23.42
CA LEU A 351 -15.01 37.24 24.66
C LEU A 351 -15.19 35.73 24.43
N GLN A 352 -16.20 35.30 23.66
CA GLN A 352 -16.39 33.88 23.37
C GLN A 352 -15.23 33.31 22.55
N ALA A 353 -14.67 34.07 21.61
CA ALA A 353 -13.52 33.64 20.83
C ALA A 353 -12.29 33.45 21.72
N GLY A 354 -12.02 34.38 22.64
CA GLY A 354 -10.92 34.28 23.60
C GLY A 354 -11.10 33.12 24.60
N LEU A 355 -12.30 32.95 25.15
CA LEU A 355 -12.59 31.84 26.04
C LEU A 355 -12.46 30.48 25.33
N LEU A 356 -12.92 30.39 24.08
CA LEU A 356 -12.79 29.19 23.27
C LEU A 356 -11.33 28.90 22.94
N ASP A 357 -10.55 29.91 22.52
CA ASP A 357 -9.13 29.78 22.25
C ASP A 357 -8.36 29.28 23.49
N ILE A 358 -8.57 29.91 24.65
CA ILE A 358 -7.97 29.48 25.92
C ILE A 358 -8.39 28.05 26.27
N SER A 359 -9.67 27.72 26.13
CA SER A 359 -10.17 26.37 26.44
C SER A 359 -9.52 25.31 25.55
N LEU A 360 -9.34 25.60 24.26
CA LEU A 360 -8.72 24.68 23.31
C LEU A 360 -7.21 24.54 23.54
N LEU A 361 -6.50 25.64 23.72
CA LEU A 361 -5.03 25.63 23.89
C LEU A 361 -4.62 25.16 25.28
N ALA A 362 -5.23 25.68 26.34
CA ALA A 362 -4.87 25.36 27.71
C ALA A 362 -5.60 24.13 28.26
N GLY A 363 -6.88 23.95 27.92
CA GLY A 363 -7.70 22.85 28.43
C GLY A 363 -7.57 21.57 27.61
N ASN A 364 -7.73 21.66 26.29
CA ASN A 364 -7.63 20.49 25.40
C ASN A 364 -6.20 20.20 24.92
N HIS A 365 -5.23 21.07 25.23
CA HIS A 365 -3.85 20.99 24.75
C HIS A 365 -3.77 20.91 23.21
N LEU A 366 -4.61 21.70 22.53
CA LEU A 366 -4.63 21.76 21.08
C LEU A 366 -3.32 22.38 20.55
N HIS A 367 -2.57 21.60 19.78
CA HIS A 367 -1.39 22.10 19.10
C HIS A 367 -1.79 22.87 17.83
N VAL A 368 -1.40 24.14 17.75
CA VAL A 368 -1.59 24.99 16.58
C VAL A 368 -0.24 25.52 16.10
N SER A 369 -0.06 25.67 14.78
CA SER A 369 1.21 26.13 14.21
C SER A 369 1.46 27.61 14.45
N ASP A 370 0.40 28.43 14.39
CA ASP A 370 0.44 29.87 14.64
C ASP A 370 -0.75 30.24 15.51
N HIS A 371 -0.46 30.65 16.75
CA HIS A 371 -1.47 30.98 17.74
C HIS A 371 -2.23 32.27 17.37
N GLY A 372 -1.55 33.25 16.76
CA GLY A 372 -2.16 34.53 16.39
C GLY A 372 -3.15 34.36 15.24
N LEU A 373 -2.75 33.65 14.18
CA LEU A 373 -3.63 33.35 13.05
C LEU A 373 -4.82 32.48 13.48
N PHE A 374 -4.59 31.52 14.38
CA PHE A 374 -5.66 30.69 14.92
C PHE A 374 -6.70 31.51 15.69
N PHE A 375 -6.27 32.37 16.61
CA PHE A 375 -7.17 33.27 17.34
C PHE A 375 -7.93 34.22 16.41
N ILE A 376 -7.23 34.82 15.43
CA ILE A 376 -7.87 35.70 14.43
C ILE A 376 -8.94 34.93 13.63
N ALA A 377 -8.68 33.67 13.25
CA ALA A 377 -9.65 32.85 12.53
C ALA A 377 -10.90 32.56 13.39
N ILE A 378 -10.73 32.20 14.66
CA ILE A 378 -11.85 32.00 15.60
C ILE A 378 -12.65 33.30 15.78
N LEU A 379 -11.97 34.43 15.95
CA LEU A 379 -12.59 35.74 16.16
C LEU A 379 -13.42 36.18 14.94
N LEU A 380 -12.84 36.07 13.74
CA LEU A 380 -13.54 36.38 12.49
C LEU A 380 -14.73 35.45 12.28
N GLY A 381 -14.59 34.15 12.56
CA GLY A 381 -15.68 33.19 12.53
C GLY A 381 -16.81 33.56 13.50
N SER A 382 -16.46 33.94 14.74
CA SER A 382 -17.42 34.35 15.76
C SER A 382 -18.23 35.57 15.33
N TRP A 383 -17.56 36.63 14.86
CA TRP A 383 -18.23 37.83 14.37
C TRP A 383 -19.05 37.59 13.12
N LEU A 384 -18.59 36.74 12.20
CA LEU A 384 -19.34 36.37 11.00
C LEU A 384 -20.64 35.65 11.38
N PHE A 385 -20.56 34.62 12.22
CA PHE A 385 -21.73 33.85 12.65
C PHE A 385 -22.71 34.72 13.44
N LEU A 386 -22.22 35.52 14.40
CA LEU A 386 -23.06 36.47 15.12
C LEU A 386 -23.75 37.47 14.18
N SER A 387 -23.02 38.02 13.22
CA SER A 387 -23.59 38.97 12.25
C SER A 387 -24.70 38.32 11.43
N LEU A 388 -24.51 37.08 10.97
CA LEU A 388 -25.50 36.32 10.23
C LEU A 388 -26.74 36.01 11.09
N ILE A 389 -26.54 35.56 12.32
CA ILE A 389 -27.61 35.24 13.28
C ILE A 389 -28.46 36.46 13.57
N PHE A 390 -27.82 37.59 13.91
CA PHE A 390 -28.54 38.82 14.20
C PHE A 390 -29.17 39.44 12.96
N CYS A 391 -28.55 39.32 11.79
CA CYS A 391 -29.17 39.74 10.52
C CYS A 391 -30.49 39.01 10.29
N LEU A 392 -30.49 37.67 10.32
CA LEU A 392 -31.69 36.86 10.11
C LEU A 392 -32.76 37.16 11.17
N ARG A 393 -32.38 37.29 12.43
CA ARG A 393 -33.32 37.59 13.51
C ARG A 393 -33.91 39.00 13.41
N LEU A 394 -33.12 40.00 13.01
CA LEU A 394 -33.62 41.38 12.85
C LEU A 394 -34.58 41.50 11.66
N LEU A 395 -34.32 40.77 10.57
CA LEU A 395 -35.17 40.79 9.37
C LEU A 395 -36.45 39.97 9.55
N LEU A 396 -36.38 38.84 10.26
CA LEU A 396 -37.43 37.82 10.25
C LEU A 396 -37.98 37.48 11.64
N GLY A 397 -37.53 38.17 12.70
CA GLY A 397 -37.96 37.94 14.07
C GLY A 397 -37.70 36.49 14.53
N GLY A 398 -38.69 35.89 15.18
CA GLY A 398 -38.61 34.49 15.65
C GLY A 398 -38.40 33.47 14.53
N PHE A 399 -38.88 33.74 13.32
CA PHE A 399 -38.61 32.89 12.15
C PHE A 399 -37.13 32.94 11.73
N GLY A 400 -36.47 34.09 11.91
CA GLY A 400 -35.03 34.22 11.69
C GLY A 400 -34.20 33.33 12.62
N THR A 401 -34.59 33.24 13.89
CA THR A 401 -33.96 32.33 14.86
C THR A 401 -34.08 30.87 14.43
N TRP A 402 -35.19 30.49 13.80
CA TRP A 402 -35.38 29.15 13.24
C TRP A 402 -34.47 28.87 12.04
N LEU A 403 -34.38 29.82 11.10
CA LEU A 403 -33.51 29.69 9.91
C LEU A 403 -32.02 29.53 10.27
N VAL A 404 -31.56 30.16 11.36
CA VAL A 404 -30.17 30.02 11.83
C VAL A 404 -29.79 28.55 12.06
N SER A 405 -30.69 27.76 12.67
CA SER A 405 -30.43 26.34 12.91
C SER A 405 -30.30 25.55 11.60
N ILE A 406 -31.08 25.89 10.58
CA ILE A 406 -30.97 25.26 9.25
C ILE A 406 -29.65 25.65 8.57
N VAL A 407 -29.28 26.93 8.64
CA VAL A 407 -28.02 27.42 8.06
C VAL A 407 -26.81 26.75 8.69
N LEU A 408 -26.81 26.58 10.02
CA LEU A 408 -25.76 25.82 10.72
C LEU A 408 -25.59 24.42 10.11
N VAL A 409 -26.68 23.68 9.95
CA VAL A 409 -26.65 22.30 9.42
C VAL A 409 -26.11 22.26 7.99
N LEU A 410 -26.61 23.16 7.14
CA LEU A 410 -26.14 23.27 5.76
C LEU A 410 -24.66 23.61 5.67
N GLN A 411 -24.15 24.47 6.57
CA GLN A 411 -22.72 24.79 6.62
C GLN A 411 -21.86 23.60 7.08
N LEU A 412 -22.33 22.83 8.06
CA LEU A 412 -21.61 21.64 8.51
C LEU A 412 -21.55 20.57 7.40
N ALA A 413 -22.64 20.36 6.66
CA ALA A 413 -22.68 19.42 5.54
C ALA A 413 -21.89 19.92 4.31
N GLY A 414 -21.96 21.22 4.00
CA GLY A 414 -21.41 21.79 2.76
C GLY A 414 -19.98 22.33 2.83
N SER A 415 -19.40 22.50 4.03
CA SER A 415 -18.06 23.11 4.19
C SER A 415 -16.89 22.19 3.83
N GLY A 416 -17.13 20.90 3.58
CA GLY A 416 -16.08 19.94 3.28
C GLY A 416 -15.21 19.55 4.49
N GLY A 417 -15.58 19.99 5.71
CA GLY A 417 -14.77 19.82 6.91
C GLY A 417 -14.65 18.38 7.41
N LEU A 418 -15.72 17.58 7.27
CA LEU A 418 -15.70 16.14 7.58
C LEU A 418 -15.23 15.33 6.38
N TYR A 419 -15.92 15.48 5.25
CA TYR A 419 -15.56 14.85 3.98
C TYR A 419 -15.42 15.90 2.90
N PRO A 420 -14.45 15.77 1.98
CA PRO A 420 -14.39 16.60 0.79
C PRO A 420 -15.70 16.50 0.02
N THR A 421 -16.05 17.58 -0.67
CA THR A 421 -17.29 17.65 -1.48
C THR A 421 -17.39 16.55 -2.54
N TYR A 422 -16.25 16.00 -2.99
CA TYR A 422 -16.19 14.85 -3.92
C TYR A 422 -16.81 13.56 -3.33
N LEU A 423 -16.75 13.39 -2.00
CA LEU A 423 -17.29 12.20 -1.32
C LEU A 423 -18.72 12.39 -0.82
N VAL A 424 -19.30 13.57 -1.01
CA VAL A 424 -20.63 13.93 -0.54
C VAL A 424 -21.63 13.78 -1.71
N ASP A 425 -22.85 13.31 -1.44
CA ASP A 425 -23.92 13.22 -2.43
C ASP A 425 -24.45 14.63 -2.76
N GLY A 426 -23.85 15.29 -3.77
CA GLY A 426 -24.33 16.57 -4.30
C GLY A 426 -25.57 16.47 -5.21
N GLU A 427 -25.91 15.28 -5.70
CA GLU A 427 -27.07 15.06 -6.59
C GLU A 427 -28.40 14.83 -5.86
N LYS A 428 -28.38 14.70 -4.52
CA LYS A 428 -29.59 14.41 -3.70
C LYS A 428 -29.96 15.54 -2.72
N LEU A 429 -29.22 16.64 -2.71
CA LEU A 429 -29.54 17.87 -2.00
C LEU A 429 -30.17 18.85 -2.97
#